data_AF-A0A075R6U0-F1
#
_entry.id   AF-A0A075R6U0-F1
#
_cell.length_a   1.000
_cell.length_b   1.000
_cell.length_c   1.000
_cell.angle_alpha   90.00
_cell.angle_beta   90.00
_cell.angle_gamma   90.00
#
_symmetry.space_group_name_H-M   'P 1'
#
loop_
_entity.id
_entity.type
_entity.pdbx_description
1 polymer ?
#
loop_
_entity_poly.entity_id
_entity_poly.type
_entity_poly.pdbx_seq_one_letter_code
_entity_poly.pdbx_strand_id
1 'polypeptide(L)' 'MGQQNNQQDVQVLDYEEMLQFVERKLAEGGMKVGRQEIITILEAEEAFLIEKGVIEEIPYEAD' A
#
# COMPACT_ATOMS: atom_id res chain seq x y z
N MET A 1 29.85 17.49 10.54
CA MET A 1 28.49 17.87 10.13
C MET A 1 27.93 16.67 9.38
N GLY A 2 27.15 15.83 10.06
CA GLY A 2 26.61 14.60 9.47
C GLY A 2 25.27 14.90 8.81
N GLN A 3 25.22 14.86 7.48
CA GLN A 3 23.96 14.64 6.78
C GLN A 3 23.73 13.13 6.78
N GLN A 4 22.89 12.66 7.70
CA GLN A 4 22.33 11.32 7.60
C GLN A 4 21.32 11.37 6.45
N ASN A 5 21.72 10.82 5.29
CA ASN A 5 20.79 10.55 4.21
C ASN A 5 19.78 9.51 4.73
N ASN A 6 18.63 10.00 5.20
CA ASN A 6 17.44 9.22 5.44
C ASN A 6 16.88 8.81 4.06
N GLN A 7 17.58 7.90 3.37
CA GLN A 7 17.01 7.20 2.23
C GLN A 7 15.92 6.30 2.81
N GLN A 8 14.68 6.80 2.84
CA GLN A 8 13.53 5.93 3.04
C GLN A 8 13.56 4.92 1.89
N ASP A 9 13.77 3.66 2.22
CA ASP A 9 13.63 2.55 1.27
C ASP A 9 12.16 2.50 0.83
N VAL A 10 11.83 3.20 -0.25
CA VAL A 10 10.50 3.17 -0.85
C VAL A 10 10.31 1.80 -1.50
N GLN A 11 9.39 1.01 -0.95
CA GLN A 11 9.01 -0.26 -1.56
C GLN A 11 7.88 -0.01 -2.56
N VAL A 12 8.16 -0.26 -3.84
CA VAL A 12 7.12 -0.30 -4.87
C VAL A 12 6.41 -1.65 -4.75
N LEU A 13 5.09 -1.61 -4.60
CA LEU A 13 4.23 -2.79 -4.56
C LEU A 13 3.20 -2.68 -5.67
N ASP A 14 3.01 -3.77 -6.40
CA ASP A 14 1.86 -3.90 -7.29
C ASP A 14 0.57 -3.95 -6.46
N TYR A 15 -0.48 -3.32 -6.98
CA TYR A 15 -1.79 -3.30 -6.32
C TYR A 15 -2.32 -4.71 -6.03
N GLU A 16 -2.16 -5.66 -6.96
CA GLU A 16 -2.60 -7.05 -6.76
C GLU A 16 -1.75 -7.77 -5.70
N GLU A 17 -0.44 -7.49 -5.63
CA GLU A 17 0.44 -8.05 -4.59
C GLU A 17 0.04 -7.54 -3.19
N MET A 18 -0.30 -6.24 -3.10
CA MET A 18 -0.83 -5.65 -1.87
C MET A 18 -2.17 -6.27 -1.47
N LEU A 19 -3.10 -6.47 -2.42
CA LEU A 19 -4.38 -7.13 -2.15
C LEU A 19 -4.18 -8.54 -1.60
N GLN A 20 -3.34 -9.35 -2.25
CA GLN A 20 -3.04 -10.71 -1.80
C GLN A 20 -2.37 -10.73 -0.42
N PHE A 21 -1.50 -9.76 -0.14
CA PHE A 21 -0.89 -9.62 1.18
C PHE A 21 -1.94 -9.37 2.27
N VAL A 22 -2.86 -8.45 2.04
CA VAL A 22 -3.94 -8.12 2.99
C VAL A 22 -4.89 -9.30 3.16
N GLU A 23 -5.31 -9.95 2.06
CA GLU A 23 -6.13 -11.17 2.08
C GLU A 23 -5.49 -12.26 2.94
N ARG A 24 -4.19 -12.53 2.74
CA ARG A 24 -3.45 -13.53 3.52
C ARG A 24 -3.40 -13.15 5.00
N LYS A 25 -3.14 -11.89 5.33
CA LYS A 25 -3.07 -11.41 6.71
C LYS A 25 -4.41 -11.50 7.44
N LEU A 26 -5.50 -11.16 6.76
CA LEU A 26 -6.85 -11.28 7.32
C LEU A 26 -7.22 -12.75 7.53
N ALA A 27 -6.88 -13.63 6.58
CA ALA A 27 -7.08 -15.06 6.69
C ALA A 27 -6.27 -15.69 7.85
N GLU A 28 -5.00 -15.30 8.01
CA GLU A 28 -4.15 -15.69 9.15
C GLU A 28 -4.78 -15.30 10.50
N GLY A 29 -5.47 -14.16 10.56
CA GLY A 29 -6.23 -13.70 11.72
C GLY A 29 -7.60 -14.36 11.90
N GLY A 30 -7.97 -15.31 11.04
CA GLY A 30 -9.28 -15.98 11.07
C GLY A 30 -10.44 -15.15 10.53
N MET A 31 -10.16 -14.01 9.90
CA MET A 31 -11.17 -13.15 9.29
C MET A 31 -11.46 -13.60 7.85
N LYS A 32 -12.75 -13.67 7.50
CA LYS A 32 -13.20 -13.87 6.12
C LYS A 32 -13.77 -12.55 5.60
N VAL A 33 -12.91 -11.78 4.96
CA VAL A 33 -13.27 -10.52 4.29
C VAL A 33 -13.22 -10.78 2.80
N GLY A 34 -14.22 -10.31 2.06
CA GLY A 34 -14.21 -10.40 0.61
C GLY A 34 -13.25 -9.40 -0.01
N ARG A 35 -12.82 -9.69 -1.23
CA ARG A 35 -11.90 -8.83 -1.98
C ARG A 35 -12.47 -7.42 -2.20
N GLN A 36 -13.77 -7.32 -2.46
CA GLN A 36 -14.43 -6.04 -2.71
C GLN A 36 -14.40 -5.13 -1.48
N GLU A 37 -14.57 -5.67 -0.28
CA GLU A 37 -14.48 -4.92 0.97
C GLU A 37 -13.06 -4.41 1.21
N ILE A 38 -12.04 -5.23 0.91
CA ILE A 38 -10.64 -4.82 1.02
C ILE A 38 -10.34 -3.66 0.07
N ILE A 39 -10.76 -3.78 -1.20
CA ILE A 39 -10.61 -2.71 -2.21
C ILE A 39 -11.27 -1.42 -1.73
N THR A 40 -12.52 -1.52 -1.26
CA THR A 40 -13.28 -0.34 -0.82
C THR A 40 -12.58 0.39 0.34
N ILE A 41 -11.97 -0.36 1.27
CA ILE A 41 -11.20 0.22 2.37
C ILE A 41 -9.92 0.88 1.83
N LEU A 42 -9.18 0.19 0.96
CA LEU A 42 -7.95 0.73 0.40
C LEU A 42 -8.20 2.03 -0.38
N GLU A 43 -9.23 2.07 -1.22
CA GLU A 43 -9.63 3.27 -1.96
C GLU A 43 -10.06 4.42 -1.03
N ALA A 44 -10.79 4.11 0.05
CA ALA A 44 -11.20 5.12 1.02
C ALA A 44 -10.01 5.71 1.80
N GLU A 45 -9.00 4.88 2.09
CA GLU A 45 -7.81 5.26 2.85
C GLU A 45 -6.71 5.85 1.96
N GLU A 46 -6.70 5.57 0.65
CA GLU A 46 -5.66 5.99 -0.29
C GLU A 46 -5.42 7.50 -0.24
N ALA A 47 -6.48 8.30 -0.33
CA ALA A 47 -6.38 9.76 -0.27
C ALA A 47 -5.78 10.25 1.06
N PHE A 48 -6.12 9.59 2.18
CA PHE A 48 -5.57 9.90 3.49
C PHE A 48 -4.09 9.53 3.59
N LEU A 49 -3.71 8.35 3.09
CA LEU A 49 -2.33 7.87 3.11
C LEU A 49 -1.41 8.71 2.21
N ILE A 50 -1.91 9.17 1.06
CA ILE A 50 -1.20 10.13 0.19
C ILE A 50 -1.02 11.47 0.89
N GLU A 51 -2.06 12.02 1.53
CA GLU A 51 -1.97 13.28 2.27
C GLU A 51 -0.91 13.22 3.40
N LYS A 52 -0.78 12.07 4.06
CA LYS A 52 0.22 11.85 5.11
C LYS A 52 1.62 11.52 4.58
N GLY A 53 1.80 11.39 3.27
CA GLY A 53 3.07 11.00 2.65
C GLY A 53 3.51 9.58 3.02
N VAL A 54 2.55 8.69 3.28
CA VAL A 54 2.81 7.27 3.58
C VAL A 54 2.93 6.45 2.30
N ILE A 55 2.14 6.80 1.28
CA ILE A 55 2.18 6.19 -0.04
C ILE A 55 2.26 7.28 -1.11
N GLU A 56 2.87 6.96 -2.24
CA GLU A 56 3.00 7.85 -3.40
C GLU A 56 2.57 7.09 -4.66
N GLU A 57 1.81 7.75 -5.52
CA GLU A 57 1.47 7.18 -6.83
C GLU A 57 2.67 7.34 -7.77
N ILE A 58 3.18 6.23 -8.28
CA ILE A 58 4.27 6.24 -9.26
C ILE A 58 3.65 6.18 -10.66
N PRO A 59 3.70 7.26 -11.45
CA PRO A 59 3.19 7.22 -12.82
C PRO A 59 4.00 6.20 -13.62
N TYR A 60 3.30 5.22 -14.20
CA TYR A 60 3.92 4.27 -15.12
C TYR A 60 4.15 4.96 -16.46
N GLU A 61 5.39 5.39 -16.73
CA GLU A 61 5.80 5.79 -18.07
C GLU A 61 6.22 4.54 -18.85
N ALA A 62 5.42 4.17 -19.85
CA ALA A 62 5.82 3.16 -20.83
C ALA A 62 6.81 3.79 -21.80
N ASP A 63 8.08 3.38 -21.74
CA ASP A 63 9.12 3.69 -22.73
C ASP A 63 8.75 3.20 -24.15
#